data_AF-A6ES17-F1
#
_entry.id   AF-A6ES17-F1
#
_cell.length_a   1.000
_cell.length_b   1.000
_cell.length_c   1.000
_cell.angle_alpha   90.00
_cell.angle_beta   90.00
_cell.angle_gamma   90.00
#
_symmetry.space_group_name_H-M   'P 1'
#
loop_
_entity.id
_entity.type
_entity.pdbx_description
1 polymer ?
#
loop_
_entity_poly.entity_id
_entity_poly.type
_entity_poly.pdbx_seq_one_letter_code
_entity_poly.pdbx_strand_id
1 'polypeptide(L)'
;MNKIYLIIGFIIMVAAQWFVPGQMIVEQESVLTEGTAYKFKTRPIDPSDPLRGKYITLNFEMQKAFTKDSTINYGDALYVCLKNDADGFAKATIASKEKLDNKLDYIKVEANYYFQDTISFRVPFNTFYMEESKAYPAETLVRQANRDSILNNCYGLVYVKDDRAVLENVLINDEPIKDYVERHIKENTER
;
A
#
# COMPACT_ATOMS: atom_id res chain seq x y z
N MET A 1 38.40 -12.91 -32.41
CA MET A 1 37.79 -12.12 -31.32
C MET A 1 38.29 -12.68 -30.01
N ASN A 2 39.09 -11.93 -29.24
CA ASN A 2 39.69 -12.46 -28.01
C ASN A 2 38.58 -12.77 -26.99
N LYS A 3 38.59 -13.99 -26.43
CA LYS A 3 37.61 -14.47 -25.45
C LYS A 3 37.43 -13.51 -24.27
N ILE A 4 38.45 -12.73 -23.93
CA ILE A 4 38.40 -11.66 -22.92
C ILE A 4 37.32 -10.60 -23.21
N TYR A 5 37.18 -10.12 -24.45
CA TYR A 5 36.16 -9.11 -24.76
C TYR A 5 34.74 -9.67 -24.66
N LEU A 6 34.56 -10.95 -24.99
CA LEU A 6 33.30 -11.66 -24.77
C LEU A 6 32.95 -11.77 -23.28
N ILE A 7 33.92 -12.10 -22.44
CA ILE A 7 33.73 -12.20 -20.98
C ILE A 7 33.39 -10.82 -20.38
N ILE A 8 34.11 -9.77 -20.78
CA ILE A 8 33.84 -8.39 -20.32
C ILE A 8 32.43 -7.96 -20.74
N GLY A 9 32.05 -8.19 -22.00
CA GLY A 9 30.70 -7.88 -22.50
C GLY A 9 29.61 -8.64 -21.72
N PHE A 10 29.85 -9.91 -21.40
CA PHE A 10 28.92 -10.73 -20.60
C PHE A 10 28.74 -10.18 -19.18
N ILE A 11 29.83 -9.80 -18.49
CA ILE A 11 29.75 -9.23 -17.13
C ILE A 11 28.96 -7.91 -17.14
N ILE A 12 29.21 -7.04 -18.12
CA ILE A 12 28.47 -5.78 -18.25
C ILE A 12 26.97 -6.04 -18.48
N MET A 13 26.64 -7.03 -19.31
CA MET A 13 25.25 -7.41 -19.56
C MET A 13 24.55 -7.89 -18.28
N VAL A 14 25.20 -8.78 -17.51
CA VAL A 14 24.65 -9.27 -16.24
C VAL A 14 24.48 -8.13 -15.23
N ALA A 15 25.48 -7.24 -15.10
CA ALA A 15 25.38 -6.08 -14.21
C ALA A 15 24.22 -5.14 -14.61
N ALA A 16 24.04 -4.89 -15.91
CA ALA A 16 22.93 -4.08 -16.40
C ALA A 16 21.56 -4.73 -16.12
N GLN A 17 21.45 -6.05 -16.22
CA GLN A 17 20.22 -6.78 -15.89
C GLN A 17 19.88 -6.70 -14.40
N TRP A 18 20.87 -6.71 -13.51
CA TRP A 18 20.68 -6.63 -12.07
C TRP A 18 20.49 -5.20 -11.55
N PHE A 19 20.93 -4.21 -12.32
CA PHE A 19 20.84 -2.81 -11.90
C PHE A 19 19.41 -2.35 -11.64
N VAL A 20 18.48 -2.64 -12.56
CA VAL A 20 17.07 -2.24 -12.44
C VAL A 20 16.38 -2.84 -11.20
N PRO A 21 16.35 -4.17 -10.99
CA PRO A 21 15.73 -4.73 -9.78
C PRO A 21 16.48 -4.34 -8.51
N GLY A 22 17.81 -4.22 -8.55
CA GLY A 22 18.61 -3.75 -7.43
C GLY A 22 18.22 -2.33 -7.00
N GLN A 23 18.07 -1.43 -7.96
CA GLN A 23 17.61 -0.07 -7.70
C GLN A 23 16.20 -0.05 -7.11
N MET A 24 15.27 -0.84 -7.64
CA MET A 24 13.90 -0.94 -7.09
C MET A 24 13.88 -1.36 -5.62
N ILE A 25 14.71 -2.33 -5.24
CA ILE A 25 14.82 -2.80 -3.86
C ILE A 25 15.38 -1.70 -2.96
N VAL A 26 16.50 -1.07 -3.35
CA VAL A 26 17.12 0.00 -2.57
C VAL A 26 16.15 1.16 -2.35
N GLU A 27 15.40 1.52 -3.38
CA GLU A 27 14.40 2.58 -3.28
C GLU A 27 13.27 2.19 -2.32
N GLN A 28 12.76 0.96 -2.39
CA GLN A 28 11.72 0.48 -1.47
C GLN A 28 12.20 0.48 0.00
N GLU A 29 13.41 -0.04 0.25
CA GLU A 29 14.03 -0.02 1.58
C GLU A 29 14.27 1.41 2.08
N SER A 30 14.66 2.33 1.21
CA SER A 30 14.84 3.74 1.58
C SER A 30 13.54 4.43 2.01
N VAL A 31 12.39 3.99 1.48
CA VAL A 31 11.07 4.47 1.91
C VAL A 31 10.71 3.89 3.27
N LEU A 32 10.95 2.60 3.49
CA LEU A 32 10.66 1.93 4.76
C LEU A 32 11.54 2.41 5.92
N THR A 33 12.79 2.78 5.65
CA THR A 33 13.76 3.17 6.69
C THR A 33 13.76 4.67 6.98
N GLU A 34 13.62 5.52 5.95
CA GLU A 34 13.72 6.99 6.09
C GLU A 34 12.37 7.72 5.86
N GLY A 35 11.32 7.00 5.46
CA GLY A 35 10.01 7.60 5.19
C GLY A 35 9.17 7.84 6.44
N THR A 36 8.11 8.63 6.28
CA THR A 36 7.14 8.91 7.34
C THR A 36 6.08 7.80 7.38
N ALA A 37 5.84 7.23 8.56
CA ALA A 37 4.82 6.21 8.77
C ALA A 37 3.41 6.81 8.89
N TYR A 38 2.46 6.26 8.14
CA TYR A 38 1.06 6.65 8.12
C TYR A 38 0.16 5.42 8.31
N LYS A 39 -0.90 5.58 9.14
CA LYS A 39 -1.89 4.52 9.38
C LYS A 39 -3.11 4.70 8.50
N PHE A 40 -3.35 3.77 7.58
CA PHE A 40 -4.50 3.81 6.67
C PHE A 40 -5.59 2.84 7.13
N LYS A 41 -6.75 3.35 7.58
CA LYS A 41 -7.88 2.49 7.99
C LYS A 41 -8.36 1.63 6.83
N THR A 42 -8.49 0.32 7.08
CA THR A 42 -9.03 -0.60 6.08
C THR A 42 -10.56 -0.58 6.09
N ARG A 43 -11.16 -1.01 4.98
CA ARG A 43 -12.61 -1.23 4.84
C ARG A 43 -12.89 -2.71 4.69
N PRO A 44 -14.14 -3.17 4.91
CA PRO A 44 -14.56 -4.49 4.51
C PRO A 44 -14.29 -4.77 3.01
N ILE A 45 -13.89 -6.00 2.71
CA ILE A 45 -13.48 -6.44 1.36
C ILE A 45 -14.26 -7.70 1.00
N ASP A 46 -14.61 -7.81 -0.27
CA ASP A 46 -15.22 -9.00 -0.85
C ASP A 46 -14.15 -10.10 -1.05
N PRO A 47 -14.48 -11.37 -0.75
CA PRO A 47 -13.51 -12.46 -0.72
C PRO A 47 -12.76 -12.63 -2.05
N SER A 48 -11.45 -12.87 -1.95
CA SER A 48 -10.58 -13.09 -3.09
C SER A 48 -10.88 -14.40 -3.82
N ASP A 49 -10.61 -14.41 -5.12
CA ASP A 49 -10.79 -15.59 -5.98
C ASP A 49 -9.75 -16.66 -5.61
N PRO A 50 -10.16 -17.92 -5.30
CA PRO A 50 -9.28 -19.02 -4.93
C PRO A 50 -8.15 -19.31 -5.94
N LEU A 51 -8.27 -18.84 -7.19
CA LEU A 51 -7.31 -19.10 -8.27
C LEU A 51 -6.23 -18.02 -8.44
N ARG A 52 -6.27 -16.89 -7.70
CA ARG A 52 -5.36 -15.75 -7.91
C ARG A 52 -4.11 -15.72 -7.02
N GLY A 53 -3.95 -16.66 -6.09
CA GLY A 53 -2.73 -16.82 -5.30
C GLY A 53 -2.56 -15.85 -4.11
N LYS A 54 -1.32 -15.78 -3.59
CA LYS A 54 -0.91 -15.57 -2.20
C LYS A 54 -0.91 -14.13 -1.67
N TYR A 55 -2.05 -13.46 -1.68
CA TYR A 55 -2.16 -12.11 -1.12
C TYR A 55 -3.55 -11.86 -0.54
N ILE A 56 -3.65 -10.90 0.38
CA ILE A 56 -4.92 -10.29 0.75
C ILE A 56 -5.08 -8.99 -0.02
N THR A 57 -6.27 -8.79 -0.58
CA THR A 57 -6.65 -7.47 -1.12
C THR A 57 -7.02 -6.58 0.05
N LEU A 58 -6.71 -5.29 -0.04
CA LEU A 58 -6.97 -4.24 0.94
C LEU A 58 -7.77 -3.11 0.29
N ASN A 59 -8.86 -2.70 0.93
CA ASN A 59 -9.57 -1.46 0.64
C ASN A 59 -9.35 -0.50 1.80
N PHE A 60 -9.26 0.78 1.51
CA PHE A 60 -9.02 1.81 2.53
C PHE A 60 -10.18 2.81 2.59
N GLU A 61 -10.43 3.39 3.77
CA GLU A 61 -11.45 4.43 3.96
C GLU A 61 -11.11 5.71 3.21
N MET A 62 -9.83 6.05 3.19
CA MET A 62 -9.31 7.25 2.55
C MET A 62 -9.28 7.08 1.03
N GLN A 63 -10.36 7.47 0.37
CA GLN A 63 -10.53 7.40 -1.09
C GLN A 63 -11.01 8.70 -1.71
N LYS A 64 -11.11 9.78 -0.93
CA LYS A 64 -11.63 11.08 -1.38
C LYS A 64 -10.75 12.21 -0.87
N ALA A 65 -10.52 13.20 -1.72
CA ALA A 65 -9.79 14.43 -1.40
C ALA A 65 -10.51 15.62 -2.02
N PHE A 66 -10.33 16.79 -1.42
CA PHE A 66 -10.79 18.03 -2.01
C PHE A 66 -9.87 18.45 -3.16
N THR A 67 -10.42 18.93 -4.26
CA THR A 67 -9.66 19.55 -5.36
C THR A 67 -10.47 20.68 -5.97
N LYS A 68 -9.78 21.76 -6.35
CA LYS A 68 -10.37 22.87 -7.10
C LYS A 68 -10.21 22.71 -8.61
N ASP A 69 -9.45 21.70 -9.04
CA ASP A 69 -9.17 21.46 -10.44
C ASP A 69 -10.26 20.57 -11.05
N SER A 70 -11.17 21.19 -11.81
CA SER A 70 -12.25 20.50 -12.52
C SER A 70 -11.79 19.81 -13.81
N THR A 71 -10.51 19.92 -14.19
CA THR A 71 -9.98 19.32 -15.43
C THR A 71 -9.47 17.89 -15.23
N ILE A 72 -9.59 17.33 -14.02
CA ILE A 72 -9.14 15.98 -13.69
C ILE A 72 -10.04 14.95 -14.38
N ASN A 73 -9.43 14.07 -15.16
CA ASN A 73 -10.11 12.96 -15.81
C ASN A 73 -9.91 11.65 -15.04
N TYR A 74 -10.75 10.66 -15.34
CA TYR A 74 -10.57 9.29 -14.88
C TYR A 74 -9.21 8.74 -15.35
N GLY A 75 -8.45 8.12 -14.44
CA GLY A 75 -7.12 7.54 -14.71
C GLY A 75 -5.95 8.52 -14.60
N ASP A 76 -6.20 9.82 -14.39
CA ASP A 76 -5.13 10.81 -14.21
C ASP A 76 -4.33 10.51 -12.94
N ALA A 77 -3.00 10.66 -13.02
CA ALA A 77 -2.14 10.59 -11.84
C ALA A 77 -2.25 11.90 -11.03
N LEU A 78 -2.59 11.78 -9.75
CA LEU A 78 -2.74 12.90 -8.83
C LEU A 78 -1.81 12.77 -7.64
N TYR A 79 -1.37 13.91 -7.11
CA TYR A 79 -0.68 14.03 -5.85
C TYR A 79 -1.68 14.42 -4.77
N VAL A 80 -1.87 13.56 -3.78
CA VAL A 80 -2.77 13.78 -2.64
C VAL A 80 -1.95 14.04 -1.39
N CYS A 81 -2.13 15.21 -0.78
CA CYS A 81 -1.46 15.57 0.47
C CYS A 81 -2.08 14.84 1.67
N LEU A 82 -1.23 14.33 2.54
CA LEU A 82 -1.59 13.59 3.74
C LEU A 82 -1.44 14.42 5.01
N LYS A 83 -2.34 14.18 5.96
CA LYS A 83 -2.23 14.61 7.36
C LYS A 83 -2.73 13.51 8.27
N ASN A 84 -2.26 13.50 9.52
CA ASN A 84 -2.83 12.63 10.54
C ASN A 84 -4.05 13.30 11.18
N ASP A 85 -5.12 12.53 11.38
CA ASP A 85 -6.28 12.93 12.17
C ASP A 85 -5.97 12.81 13.68
N ALA A 86 -6.91 13.21 14.55
CA ALA A 86 -6.77 13.16 16.00
C ALA A 86 -6.46 11.76 16.53
N ASP A 87 -6.97 10.72 15.86
CA ASP A 87 -6.77 9.31 16.18
C ASP A 87 -5.45 8.73 15.61
N GLY A 88 -4.64 9.55 14.92
CA GLY A 88 -3.37 9.12 14.33
C GLY A 88 -3.48 8.39 12.98
N PHE A 89 -4.64 8.46 12.33
CA PHE A 89 -4.87 7.87 10.99
C PHE A 89 -4.67 8.89 9.88
N ALA A 90 -4.20 8.42 8.73
CA ALA A 90 -3.98 9.21 7.53
C ALA A 90 -5.29 9.71 6.94
N LYS A 91 -5.31 11.01 6.63
CA LYS A 91 -6.43 11.72 6.02
C LYS A 91 -5.95 12.53 4.83
N ALA A 92 -6.66 12.37 3.72
CA ALA A 92 -6.40 13.13 2.51
C ALA A 92 -6.94 14.55 2.67
N THR A 93 -6.11 15.54 2.31
CA THR A 93 -6.48 16.95 2.46
C THR A 93 -6.83 17.57 1.11
N ILE A 94 -5.84 17.67 0.22
CA ILE A 94 -5.94 18.33 -1.08
C ILE A 94 -5.33 17.40 -2.13
N ALA A 95 -5.99 17.30 -3.28
CA ALA A 95 -5.47 16.63 -4.47
C ALA A 95 -5.12 17.65 -5.56
N SER A 96 -4.05 17.40 -6.32
CA SER A 96 -3.62 18.22 -7.46
C SER A 96 -2.90 17.36 -8.49
N LYS A 97 -2.90 17.79 -9.76
CA LYS A 97 -2.09 17.18 -10.83
C LYS A 97 -0.60 17.48 -10.66
N GLU A 98 -0.27 18.58 -10.00
CA GLU A 98 1.10 19.00 -9.73
C GLU A 98 1.43 18.90 -8.23
N LYS A 99 2.71 18.67 -7.93
CA LYS A 99 3.23 18.62 -6.56
C LYS A 99 3.03 19.98 -5.88
N LEU A 100 2.34 20.00 -4.74
CA LEU A 100 2.25 21.20 -3.92
C LEU A 100 3.51 21.34 -3.08
N ASP A 101 4.12 22.53 -3.07
CA ASP A 101 5.38 22.81 -2.37
C ASP A 101 5.22 22.98 -0.84
N ASN A 102 4.09 22.53 -0.30
CA ASN A 102 3.61 22.89 1.05
C ASN A 102 4.27 22.10 2.20
N LYS A 103 5.45 21.48 2.00
CA LYS A 103 6.14 20.60 2.98
C LYS A 103 5.28 19.46 3.54
N LEU A 104 4.12 19.18 2.95
CA LEU A 104 3.26 18.08 3.35
C LEU A 104 3.67 16.85 2.57
N ASP A 105 3.72 15.72 3.26
CA ASP A 105 3.87 14.42 2.60
C ASP A 105 2.67 14.18 1.69
N TYR A 106 2.93 13.53 0.56
CA TYR A 106 1.92 13.27 -0.45
C TYR A 106 2.07 11.87 -1.01
N ILE A 107 1.00 11.36 -1.58
CA ILE A 107 0.99 10.08 -2.28
C ILE A 107 0.52 10.27 -3.71
N LYS A 108 1.11 9.50 -4.62
CA LYS A 108 0.64 9.41 -5.99
C LYS A 108 -0.52 8.42 -6.07
N VAL A 109 -1.65 8.86 -6.61
CA VAL A 109 -2.88 8.06 -6.71
C VAL A 109 -3.47 8.17 -8.11
N GLU A 110 -4.34 7.22 -8.45
CA GLU A 110 -5.08 7.23 -9.71
C GLU A 110 -6.45 7.88 -9.48
N ALA A 111 -6.78 8.90 -10.26
CA ALA A 111 -8.08 9.55 -10.27
C ALA A 111 -9.19 8.57 -10.70
N ASN A 112 -10.30 8.57 -9.99
CA ASN A 112 -11.46 7.75 -10.32
C ASN A 112 -12.61 8.66 -10.76
N TYR A 113 -13.36 9.22 -9.82
CA TYR A 113 -14.56 10.01 -10.12
C TYR A 113 -14.53 11.37 -9.43
N TYR A 114 -14.73 12.44 -10.20
CA TYR A 114 -14.82 13.81 -9.72
C TYR A 114 -16.28 14.26 -9.56
N PHE A 115 -16.61 14.83 -8.40
CA PHE A 115 -17.94 15.37 -8.12
C PHE A 115 -17.88 16.47 -7.06
N GLN A 116 -18.46 17.65 -7.36
CA GLN A 116 -18.60 18.78 -6.42
C GLN A 116 -17.32 19.08 -5.64
N ASP A 117 -16.23 19.40 -6.36
CA ASP A 117 -14.90 19.73 -5.81
C ASP A 117 -14.26 18.63 -4.96
N THR A 118 -14.79 17.40 -5.06
CA THR A 118 -14.25 16.21 -4.41
C THR A 118 -13.85 15.20 -5.47
N ILE A 119 -12.59 14.80 -5.46
CA ILE A 119 -12.07 13.72 -6.30
C ILE A 119 -11.99 12.44 -5.49
N SER A 120 -12.57 11.38 -6.02
CA SER A 120 -12.30 10.03 -5.55
C SER A 120 -11.10 9.44 -6.28
N PHE A 121 -10.31 8.65 -5.59
CA PHE A 121 -9.07 8.08 -6.11
C PHE A 121 -8.83 6.66 -5.61
N ARG A 122 -7.95 5.94 -6.31
CA ARG A 122 -7.45 4.63 -5.91
C ARG A 122 -5.99 4.76 -5.46
N VAL A 123 -5.71 4.22 -4.28
CA VAL A 123 -4.33 4.12 -3.77
C VAL A 123 -3.60 2.95 -4.45
N PRO A 124 -2.29 3.06 -4.69
CA PRO A 124 -1.53 2.03 -5.41
C PRO A 124 -1.14 0.82 -4.55
N PHE A 125 -1.36 0.84 -3.24
CA PHE A 125 -0.89 -0.18 -2.27
C PHE A 125 -2.04 -1.04 -1.70
N ASN A 126 -2.88 -1.60 -2.57
CA ASN A 126 -4.07 -2.36 -2.18
C ASN A 126 -3.84 -3.87 -2.01
N THR A 127 -2.60 -4.34 -2.05
CA THR A 127 -2.27 -5.77 -2.04
C THR A 127 -1.20 -6.05 -1.00
N PHE A 128 -1.46 -7.00 -0.09
CA PHE A 128 -0.51 -7.44 0.92
C PHE A 128 -0.17 -8.91 0.72
N TYR A 129 1.08 -9.19 0.39
CA TYR A 129 1.57 -10.54 0.10
C TYR A 129 1.87 -11.30 1.40
N MET A 130 1.40 -12.53 1.49
CA MET A 130 1.67 -13.40 2.65
C MET A 130 1.62 -14.89 2.27
N GLU A 131 1.99 -15.75 3.21
CA GLU A 131 1.94 -17.21 2.99
C GLU A 131 0.50 -17.69 2.70
N GLU A 132 0.34 -18.58 1.73
CA GLU A 132 -0.98 -19.04 1.24
C GLU A 132 -1.83 -19.70 2.33
N SER A 133 -1.21 -20.57 3.14
CA SER A 133 -1.84 -21.24 4.29
C SER A 133 -2.43 -20.24 5.28
N LYS A 134 -1.89 -19.01 5.32
CA LYS A 134 -2.27 -17.92 6.21
C LYS A 134 -3.14 -16.87 5.53
N ALA A 135 -3.11 -16.77 4.20
CA ALA A 135 -3.82 -15.75 3.44
C ALA A 135 -5.35 -15.83 3.61
N TYR A 136 -5.94 -17.02 3.47
CA TYR A 136 -7.38 -17.19 3.62
C TYR A 136 -7.89 -16.93 5.06
N PRO A 137 -7.22 -17.45 6.11
CA PRO A 137 -7.50 -17.04 7.49
C PRO A 137 -7.34 -15.54 7.72
N ALA A 138 -6.27 -14.92 7.22
CA ALA A 138 -6.03 -13.48 7.35
C ALA A 138 -7.16 -12.64 6.75
N GLU A 139 -7.57 -12.98 5.53
CA GLU A 139 -8.68 -12.32 4.85
C GLU A 139 -9.99 -12.45 5.64
N THR A 140 -10.27 -13.67 6.13
CA THR A 140 -11.46 -13.92 6.94
C THR A 140 -11.45 -13.09 8.23
N LEU A 141 -10.29 -12.98 8.89
CA LEU A 141 -10.12 -12.19 10.10
C LEU A 141 -10.25 -10.69 9.83
N VAL A 142 -9.65 -10.15 8.76
CA VAL A 142 -9.84 -8.74 8.34
C VAL A 142 -11.31 -8.46 8.04
N ARG A 143 -11.98 -9.42 7.39
CA ARG A 143 -13.40 -9.30 7.06
C ARG A 143 -14.30 -9.33 8.29
N GLN A 144 -14.01 -10.18 9.27
CA GLN A 144 -14.71 -10.22 10.55
C GLN A 144 -14.42 -8.96 11.37
N ALA A 145 -13.16 -8.54 11.43
CA ALA A 145 -12.70 -7.32 12.07
C ALA A 145 -13.49 -6.10 11.63
N ASN A 146 -13.66 -5.96 10.31
CA ASN A 146 -14.36 -4.85 9.70
C ASN A 146 -15.90 -4.97 9.76
N ARG A 147 -16.47 -6.15 10.05
CA ARG A 147 -17.94 -6.33 10.20
C ARG A 147 -18.41 -6.11 11.62
N ASP A 148 -17.71 -6.68 12.60
CA ASP A 148 -18.23 -6.76 13.96
C ASP A 148 -18.08 -5.43 14.72
N SER A 149 -17.44 -4.41 14.13
CA SER A 149 -17.07 -3.14 14.83
C SER A 149 -16.23 -3.35 16.11
N ILE A 150 -15.86 -4.59 16.42
CA ILE A 150 -15.07 -5.01 17.58
C ILE A 150 -13.57 -4.71 17.33
N LEU A 151 -13.16 -4.61 16.06
CA LEU A 151 -11.79 -4.36 15.64
C LEU A 151 -11.69 -3.05 14.84
N ASN A 152 -12.15 -1.95 15.45
CA ASN A 152 -12.08 -0.57 14.90
C ASN A 152 -10.64 -0.10 14.54
N ASN A 153 -9.62 -0.91 14.80
CA ASN A 153 -8.21 -0.62 14.57
C ASN A 153 -7.57 -1.56 13.53
N CYS A 154 -8.30 -2.03 12.50
CA CYS A 154 -7.64 -2.64 11.35
C CYS A 154 -7.10 -1.57 10.40
N TYR A 155 -5.78 -1.51 10.20
CA TYR A 155 -5.15 -0.52 9.35
C TYR A 155 -3.90 -1.05 8.64
N GLY A 156 -3.62 -0.51 7.46
CA GLY A 156 -2.33 -0.67 6.78
C GLY A 156 -1.33 0.35 7.30
N LEU A 157 -0.13 -0.10 7.64
CA LEU A 157 1.00 0.76 7.96
C LEU A 157 1.79 1.02 6.69
N VAL A 158 1.77 2.27 6.23
CA VAL A 158 2.35 2.68 4.95
C VAL A 158 3.39 3.76 5.20
N TYR A 159 4.59 3.57 4.66
CA TYR A 159 5.64 4.56 4.68
C TYR A 159 5.59 5.40 3.42
N VAL A 160 5.70 6.71 3.59
CA VAL A 160 5.65 7.67 2.50
C VAL A 160 6.95 8.46 2.48
N LYS A 161 7.56 8.53 1.30
CA LYS A 161 8.76 9.33 1.05
C LYS A 161 8.73 9.79 -0.40
N ASP A 162 8.85 11.10 -0.59
CA ASP A 162 8.72 11.75 -1.89
C ASP A 162 7.40 11.36 -2.59
N ASP A 163 7.46 10.73 -3.76
CA ASP A 163 6.30 10.29 -4.54
C ASP A 163 5.94 8.81 -4.34
N ARG A 164 6.59 8.14 -3.39
CA ARG A 164 6.46 6.70 -3.16
C ARG A 164 5.74 6.42 -1.85
N ALA A 165 4.92 5.37 -1.89
CA ALA A 165 4.22 4.85 -0.74
C ALA A 165 4.38 3.33 -0.72
N VAL A 166 4.90 2.78 0.38
CA VAL A 166 5.15 1.35 0.56
C VAL A 166 4.35 0.85 1.74
N LEU A 167 3.48 -0.12 1.51
CA LEU A 167 2.78 -0.85 2.57
C LEU A 167 3.76 -1.81 3.23
N GLU A 168 4.11 -1.54 4.48
CA GLU A 168 4.98 -2.42 5.28
C GLU A 168 4.17 -3.59 5.85
N ASN A 169 3.03 -3.30 6.48
CA ASN A 169 2.28 -4.29 7.23
C ASN A 169 0.79 -3.95 7.30
N VAL A 170 -0.01 -4.94 7.69
CA VAL A 170 -1.43 -4.77 8.06
C VAL A 170 -1.56 -5.17 9.51
N LEU A 171 -2.14 -4.28 10.31
CA LEU A 171 -2.30 -4.47 11.74
C LEU A 171 -3.77 -4.60 12.10
N ILE A 172 -4.04 -5.44 13.10
CA ILE A 172 -5.32 -5.58 13.77
C ILE A 172 -5.04 -5.39 15.25
N ASN A 173 -5.62 -4.35 15.87
CA ASN A 173 -5.34 -3.98 17.27
C ASN A 173 -3.84 -3.82 17.58
N ASP A 174 -3.11 -3.14 16.69
CA ASP A 174 -1.66 -2.93 16.79
C ASP A 174 -0.81 -4.23 16.74
N GLU A 175 -1.42 -5.36 16.41
CA GLU A 175 -0.73 -6.62 16.14
C GLU A 175 -0.63 -6.89 14.64
N PRO A 176 0.53 -7.31 14.10
CA PRO A 176 0.66 -7.76 12.73
C PRO A 176 -0.34 -8.88 12.39
N ILE A 177 -1.01 -8.75 11.25
CA ILE A 177 -2.01 -9.73 10.81
C ILE A 177 -1.44 -11.14 10.71
N LYS A 178 -0.16 -11.26 10.34
CA LYS A 178 0.54 -12.54 10.23
C LYS A 178 0.57 -13.27 11.56
N ASP A 179 0.91 -12.57 12.64
CA ASP A 179 1.04 -13.14 13.98
C ASP A 179 -0.34 -13.45 14.56
N TYR A 180 -1.30 -12.56 14.30
CA TYR A 180 -2.69 -12.72 14.71
C TYR A 180 -3.31 -14.00 14.10
N VAL A 181 -3.03 -14.24 12.81
CA VAL A 181 -3.45 -15.45 12.08
C VAL A 181 -2.76 -16.69 12.62
N GLU A 182 -1.45 -16.66 12.84
CA GLU A 182 -0.72 -17.80 13.39
C GLU A 182 -1.26 -18.22 14.76
N ARG A 183 -1.66 -17.27 15.60
CA ARG A 183 -2.28 -17.55 16.90
C ARG A 183 -3.66 -18.17 16.75
N HIS A 184 -4.52 -17.59 15.91
CA HIS A 184 -5.86 -18.12 15.63
C HIS A 184 -5.84 -19.52 15.02
N ILE A 185 -4.84 -19.85 14.18
CA ILE A 185 -4.68 -21.20 13.62
C ILE A 185 -4.29 -22.20 14.72
N LYS A 186 -3.35 -21.85 15.61
CA LYS A 186 -2.91 -22.72 16.71
C LYS A 186 -4.06 -23.03 17.68
N GLU A 187 -4.81 -22.01 18.09
CA GLU A 187 -5.95 -22.16 19.01
C GLU A 187 -7.06 -23.08 18.46
N ASN A 188 -7.25 -23.10 17.14
CA ASN A 188 -8.22 -23.99 16.48
C ASN A 188 -7.68 -25.40 16.20
N THR A 189 -6.35 -25.58 16.17
CA THR A 189 -5.73 -26.90 15.97
C THR A 189 -5.57 -27.67 17.29
N GLU A 190 -5.50 -26.96 18.41
CA GLU A 190 -5.42 -27.53 19.77
C GLU A 190 -6.80 -27.82 20.41
N ARG A 191 -7.90 -27.53 19.69
CA ARG A 191 -9.27 -27.88 20.06
C ARG A 191 -9.75 -29.12 19.31
#